data_AF-A0A4P9WQ67-F1
#
_entry.id   AF-A0A4P9WQ67-F1
#
_cell.length_a   1.000
_cell.length_b   1.000
_cell.length_c   1.000
_cell.angle_alpha   90.00
_cell.angle_beta   90.00
_cell.angle_gamma   90.00
#
_symmetry.space_group_name_H-M   'P 1'
#
loop_
_entity.id
_entity.type
_entity.pdbx_description
1 polymer ?
#
loop_
_entity_poly.entity_id
_entity_poly.type
_entity_poly.pdbx_seq_one_letter_code
_entity_poly.pdbx_strand_id
1 'polypeptide(L)' 'DDDEEDEWDARIRRTGCFPQHEALQDCYYEKKDWRRCRDEMAAFRECFRR' A
#
# COMPACT_ATOMS: atom_id res chain seq x y z
N ASP A 1 12.26 -11.34 -17.90
CA ASP A 1 10.86 -11.01 -17.58
C ASP A 1 10.74 -10.64 -16.12
N ASP A 2 10.89 -9.36 -15.81
CA ASP A 2 10.60 -8.77 -14.49
C ASP A 2 9.72 -7.51 -14.69
N ASP A 3 9.09 -7.41 -15.87
CA ASP A 3 8.23 -6.30 -16.32
C ASP A 3 6.73 -6.64 -16.15
N GLU A 4 6.41 -7.66 -15.37
CA GLU A 4 5.03 -7.90 -14.94
C GLU A 4 4.77 -7.02 -13.73
N GLU A 5 4.07 -5.91 -13.95
CA GLU A 5 3.46 -5.13 -12.88
C GLU A 5 2.73 -6.10 -11.95
N ASP A 6 3.17 -6.19 -10.69
CA ASP A 6 2.63 -7.12 -9.71
C ASP A 6 1.09 -7.00 -9.75
N GLU A 7 0.37 -8.10 -9.98
CA GLU A 7 -1.09 -8.08 -10.16
C GLU A 7 -1.76 -7.35 -8.98
N TRP A 8 -1.11 -7.44 -7.82
CA TRP A 8 -1.49 -6.72 -6.64
C TRP A 8 -1.40 -5.19 -6.83
N ASP A 9 -0.25 -4.64 -7.19
CA ASP A 9 -0.08 -3.20 -7.43
C ASP A 9 -1.02 -2.68 -8.52
N ALA A 10 -1.18 -3.45 -9.61
CA ALA A 10 -2.12 -3.11 -10.68
C ALA A 10 -3.56 -3.00 -10.16
N ARG A 11 -3.98 -3.91 -9.26
CA ARG A 11 -5.30 -3.86 -8.63
C ARG A 11 -5.44 -2.63 -7.73
N ILE A 12 -4.42 -2.30 -6.94
CA ILE A 12 -4.43 -1.11 -6.07
C ILE A 12 -4.58 0.16 -6.90
N ARG A 13 -3.83 0.30 -7.99
CA ARG A 13 -3.91 1.46 -8.89
C ARG A 13 -5.32 1.65 -9.44
N ARG A 14 -6.01 0.57 -9.81
CA ARG A 14 -7.41 0.62 -10.29
C ARG A 14 -8.41 1.10 -9.23
N THR A 15 -8.14 0.89 -7.95
CA THR A 15 -9.01 1.38 -6.85
C THR A 15 -8.82 2.87 -6.54
N GLY A 16 -7.75 3.51 -7.04
CA GLY A 16 -7.38 4.87 -6.65
C GLY A 16 -6.74 4.98 -5.27
N CYS A 17 -6.47 3.86 -4.59
CA CYS A 17 -5.86 3.80 -3.25
C CYS A 17 -4.34 3.62 -3.27
N PHE A 18 -3.71 3.85 -4.42
CA PHE A 18 -2.26 3.72 -4.58
C PHE A 18 -1.44 4.67 -3.69
N PRO A 19 -1.84 5.93 -3.45
CA PRO A 19 -1.10 6.82 -2.54
C PRO A 19 -1.02 6.29 -1.10
N GLN A 20 -2.09 5.68 -0.61
CA GLN A 20 -2.11 5.07 0.73
C GLN A 20 -1.29 3.79 0.79
N HIS A 21 -1.21 3.05 -0.33
CA HIS A 21 -0.32 1.90 -0.44
C HIS A 21 1.15 2.32 -0.41
N GLU A 22 1.55 3.32 -1.21
CA GLU A 22 2.92 3.84 -1.19
C GLU A 22 3.30 4.34 0.22
N ALA A 23 2.43 5.11 0.88
CA ALA A 23 2.70 5.56 2.25
C ALA A 23 2.91 4.40 3.24
N LEU A 24 2.17 3.30 3.09
CA LEU A 24 2.35 2.11 3.92
C LEU A 24 3.67 1.40 3.60
N GLN A 25 4.04 1.30 2.33
CA GLN A 25 5.29 0.70 1.87
C GLN A 25 6.49 1.52 2.34
N ASP A 26 6.42 2.85 2.27
CA ASP A 26 7.44 3.77 2.78
C ASP A 26 7.61 3.62 4.29
N CYS A 27 6.53 3.62 5.06
CA CYS A 27 6.61 3.41 6.49
C CYS A 27 7.25 2.05 6.85
N TYR A 28 6.88 0.98 6.14
CA TYR A 28 7.51 -0.31 6.33
C TYR A 28 8.98 -0.28 5.89
N TYR A 29 9.32 0.41 4.81
CA TYR A 29 10.68 0.52 4.33
C TYR A 29 11.58 1.21 5.36
N GLU A 30 11.11 2.27 6.01
CA GLU A 30 11.83 2.97 7.06
C GLU A 30 11.91 2.18 8.37
N LYS A 31 10.78 1.64 8.85
CA LYS A 31 10.68 1.05 10.19
C LYS A 31 11.00 -0.44 10.22
N LYS A 32 10.88 -1.11 9.08
CA LYS A 32 10.93 -2.58 8.90
C LYS A 32 9.99 -3.33 9.86
N ASP A 33 8.92 -2.66 10.32
CA ASP A 33 7.94 -3.20 11.27
C ASP A 33 6.56 -2.59 10.99
N TRP A 34 5.68 -3.39 10.38
CA TRP A 34 4.31 -2.98 10.05
C TRP A 34 3.50 -2.59 11.28
N ARG A 35 3.80 -3.11 12.48
CA ARG A 35 3.09 -2.75 13.73
C ARG A 35 3.30 -1.29 14.11
N ARG A 36 4.33 -0.64 13.57
CA ARG A 36 4.62 0.79 13.74
C ARG A 36 4.01 1.67 12.64
N CYS A 37 3.30 1.07 11.69
CA CYS A 37 2.66 1.72 10.54
C CYS A 37 1.13 1.56 10.60
N ARG A 38 0.56 1.63 11.83
CA ARG A 38 -0.86 1.36 12.06
C ARG A 38 -1.76 2.40 11.39
N ASP A 39 -1.29 3.64 11.33
CA ASP A 39 -2.05 4.76 10.78
C ASP A 39 -2.12 4.65 9.25
N GLU A 40 -1.00 4.33 8.62
CA GLU A 40 -0.89 4.07 7.17
C GLU A 40 -1.71 2.84 6.78
N MET A 41 -1.68 1.78 7.61
CA MET A 41 -2.54 0.61 7.41
C MET A 41 -4.03 0.93 7.52
N ALA A 42 -4.42 1.78 8.46
CA ALA A 42 -5.81 2.21 8.63
C ALA A 42 -6.26 3.05 7.43
N ALA A 43 -5.44 4.00 6.99
CA ALA A 43 -5.71 4.83 5.81
C ALA A 43 -5.85 4.00 4.53
N PHE A 44 -4.95 3.03 4.33
CA PHE A 44 -5.03 2.11 3.20
C PHE A 44 -6.32 1.29 3.24
N ARG A 45 -6.66 0.69 4.40
CA ARG A 45 -7.90 -0.11 4.57
C ARG A 45 -9.18 0.70 4.40
N GLU A 46 -9.21 1.95 4.86
CA GLU A 46 -10.37 2.81 4.68
C GLU A 46 -10.59 3.11 3.20
N CYS A 47 -9.52 3.45 2.47
CA CYS A 47 -9.59 3.67 1.04
C CYS A 47 -10.04 2.40 0.31
N PHE A 48 -9.44 1.25 0.62
CA PHE A 48 -9.71 -0.02 -0.06
C PHE A 48 -11.11 -0.61 0.21
N ARG A 49 -11.84 -0.05 1.19
CA ARG A 49 -13.21 -0.47 1.52
C ARG A 49 -14.28 0.28 0.70
N ARG A 50 -13.91 1.40 0.08
CA ARG A 50 -14.81 2.19 -0.76
C ARG A 50 -15.00 1.53 -2.12
#